data_AF-A0A6F9AH73-F1
#
_entry.id   AF-A0A6F9AH73-F1
#
_cell.length_a   1.000
_cell.length_b   1.000
_cell.length_c   1.000
_cell.angle_alpha   90.00
_cell.angle_beta   90.00
_cell.angle_gamma   90.00
#
_symmetry.space_group_name_H-M   'P 1'
#
loop_
_entity.id
_entity.type
_entity.pdbx_description
1 polymer ?
#
loop_
_entity_poly.entity_id
_entity_poly.type
_entity_poly.pdbx_seq_one_letter_code
_entity_poly.pdbx_strand_id
1 'polypeptide(L)'
;MDGLQTENTGVNSINNENTEEQYRALAYDTALSTLVAVVFYVVVKVSLDGIRQWRARISVLIVGSGPVGLTAALVAVRSGKVLKLTLLDERYRTALLCRPQQIALDPRSVEFLLKLGVDFDNMEGCWHNEHFFTKIGVFQEYLLSILEQKRQKVEIKVQLGTKFTEEYLRKIPGSDWPRVIVVADGSCGDSCSVLGISSDYTVESCHAYGANATIERLDQRQVVYHGSQRVDDVMSQWCYWEQRRGGRMEEMNDGIMKE
;
A
#
# COMPACT_ATOMS: atom_id res chain seq x y z
N MET A 1 9.12 93.64 5.04
CA MET A 1 10.39 92.95 5.30
C MET A 1 10.43 92.70 6.80
N ASP A 2 10.33 91.50 7.34
CA ASP A 2 10.37 90.16 6.75
C ASP A 2 9.53 89.22 7.62
N GLY A 3 8.92 88.23 6.97
CA GLY A 3 8.09 87.24 7.62
C GLY A 3 8.91 86.26 8.45
N LEU A 4 8.32 85.85 9.58
CA LEU A 4 8.72 84.67 10.34
C LEU A 4 8.81 83.46 9.39
N GLN A 5 10.01 82.90 9.23
CA GLN A 5 10.16 81.50 8.84
C GLN A 5 10.22 80.67 10.11
N THR A 6 9.14 79.92 10.32
CA THR A 6 8.99 78.90 11.34
C THR A 6 9.93 77.73 11.07
N GLU A 7 10.78 77.50 12.07
CA GLU A 7 11.38 76.25 12.49
C GLU A 7 10.40 75.07 12.31
N ASN A 8 10.68 74.17 11.36
CA ASN A 8 9.84 72.98 11.10
C ASN A 8 10.64 71.81 10.49
N THR A 9 11.90 71.65 10.90
CA THR A 9 12.77 70.56 10.43
C THR A 9 12.97 69.43 11.45
N GLY A 10 12.64 69.65 12.73
CA GLY A 10 12.84 68.64 13.80
C GLY A 10 11.68 67.67 14.01
N VAL A 11 10.44 68.07 13.73
CA VAL A 11 9.23 67.29 14.11
C VAL A 11 8.93 66.15 13.11
N ASN A 12 9.32 66.31 11.85
CA ASN A 12 9.08 65.29 10.81
C ASN A 12 10.04 64.09 10.91
N SER A 13 11.23 64.28 11.47
CA SER A 13 12.23 63.21 11.66
C SER A 13 11.81 62.21 12.74
N ILE A 14 11.33 62.73 13.88
CA ILE A 14 10.98 61.92 15.06
C ILE A 14 9.69 61.12 14.83
N ASN A 15 8.75 61.69 14.06
CA ASN A 15 7.51 61.00 13.71
C ASN A 15 7.73 59.87 12.68
N ASN A 16 8.71 60.01 11.77
CA ASN A 16 9.06 58.97 10.80
C ASN A 16 9.79 57.78 11.45
N GLU A 17 10.72 58.01 12.38
CA GLU A 17 11.39 56.91 13.11
C GLU A 17 10.41 56.11 13.98
N ASN A 18 9.52 56.79 14.72
CA ASN A 18 8.50 56.11 15.54
C ASN A 18 7.49 55.32 14.71
N THR A 19 7.13 55.82 13.52
CA THR A 19 6.21 55.08 12.64
C THR A 19 6.89 53.88 12.00
N GLU A 20 8.14 53.98 11.54
CA GLU A 20 8.89 52.82 11.03
C GLU A 20 9.08 51.72 12.07
N GLU A 21 9.37 52.08 13.33
CA GLU A 21 9.47 51.11 14.43
C GLU A 21 8.12 50.45 14.75
N GLN A 22 7.02 51.23 14.75
CA GLN A 22 5.67 50.69 14.93
C GLN A 22 5.26 49.76 13.77
N TYR A 23 5.57 50.12 12.52
CA TYR A 23 5.30 49.26 11.35
C TYR A 23 6.12 47.98 11.39
N ARG A 24 7.40 48.04 11.82
CA ARG A 24 8.24 46.86 11.99
C ARG A 24 7.74 45.95 13.11
N ALA A 25 7.34 46.50 14.25
CA ALA A 25 6.76 45.73 15.34
C ALA A 25 5.46 45.04 14.90
N LEU A 26 4.58 45.76 14.20
CA LEU A 26 3.32 45.20 13.69
C LEU A 26 3.55 44.10 12.63
N ALA A 27 4.54 44.30 11.75
CA ALA A 27 4.93 43.31 10.75
C ALA A 27 5.53 42.06 11.41
N TYR A 28 6.35 42.22 12.45
CA TYR A 28 6.90 41.12 13.24
C TYR A 28 5.81 40.33 13.96
N ASP A 29 4.86 41.01 14.62
CA ASP A 29 3.74 40.35 15.29
C ASP A 29 2.85 39.60 14.31
N THR A 30 2.60 40.18 13.13
CA THR A 30 1.83 39.53 12.06
C THR A 30 2.58 38.31 11.51
N ALA A 31 3.89 38.43 11.29
CA ALA A 31 4.74 37.32 10.83
C ALA A 31 4.82 36.19 11.87
N LEU A 32 4.94 36.53 13.15
CA LEU A 32 4.97 35.57 14.26
C LEU A 32 3.61 34.86 14.39
N SER A 33 2.51 35.61 14.33
CA SER A 33 1.16 35.06 14.41
C SER A 33 0.86 34.13 13.23
N THR A 34 1.28 34.49 12.02
CA THR A 34 1.10 33.62 10.85
C THR A 34 1.98 32.37 10.93
N LEU A 35 3.23 32.49 11.36
CA LEU A 35 4.12 31.35 11.60
C LEU A 35 3.51 30.36 12.60
N VAL A 36 3.03 30.87 13.74
CA VAL A 36 2.39 30.04 14.78
C VAL A 36 1.13 29.37 14.25
N ALA A 37 0.29 30.10 13.49
CA ALA A 37 -0.91 29.53 12.89
C ALA A 37 -0.58 28.40 11.89
N VAL A 38 0.45 28.58 11.05
CA VAL A 38 0.92 27.56 10.10
C VAL A 38 1.47 26.34 10.83
N VAL A 39 2.29 26.53 11.86
CA VAL A 39 2.84 25.42 12.66
C VAL A 39 1.71 24.65 13.35
N PHE A 40 0.77 25.35 13.97
CA PHE A 40 -0.38 24.72 14.62
C PHE A 40 -1.24 23.94 13.61
N TYR A 41 -1.54 24.53 12.45
CA TYR A 41 -2.26 23.85 11.38
C TYR A 41 -1.54 22.58 10.91
N VAL A 42 -0.23 22.64 10.69
CA VAL A 42 0.57 21.48 10.27
C VAL A 42 0.53 20.39 11.34
N VAL A 43 0.70 20.74 12.62
CA VAL A 43 0.64 19.75 13.73
C VAL A 43 -0.74 19.09 13.80
N VAL A 44 -1.82 19.88 13.73
CA VAL A 44 -3.19 19.35 13.76
C VAL A 44 -3.48 18.48 12.54
N LYS A 45 -3.09 18.93 11.34
CA LYS A 45 -3.25 18.17 10.09
C LYS A 45 -2.52 16.84 10.16
N VAL A 46 -1.23 16.84 10.52
CA VAL A 46 -0.41 15.62 10.64
C VAL A 46 -0.98 14.67 11.71
N SER A 47 -1.46 15.22 12.84
CA SER A 47 -2.08 14.41 13.90
C SER A 47 -3.39 13.78 13.45
N LEU A 48 -4.25 14.55 12.78
CA LEU A 48 -5.51 14.05 12.24
C LEU A 48 -5.28 13.02 11.14
N ASP A 49 -4.31 13.24 10.25
CA ASP A 49 -3.94 12.29 9.21
C ASP A 49 -3.37 11.00 9.81
N GLY A 50 -2.52 11.09 10.84
CA GLY A 50 -2.02 9.94 11.58
C GLY A 50 -3.13 9.14 12.26
N ILE A 51 -4.07 9.81 12.93
CA ILE A 51 -5.24 9.17 13.56
C ILE A 51 -6.17 8.56 12.50
N ARG A 52 -6.39 9.25 11.39
CA ARG A 52 -7.23 8.78 10.29
C ARG A 52 -6.62 7.54 9.62
N GLN A 53 -5.32 7.54 9.39
CA GLN A 53 -4.59 6.38 8.86
C GLN A 53 -4.58 5.21 9.85
N TRP A 54 -4.45 5.47 11.16
CA TRP A 54 -4.53 4.45 12.19
C TRP A 54 -5.92 3.82 12.29
N ARG A 55 -6.98 4.62 12.11
CA ARG A 55 -8.37 4.13 12.00
C ARG A 55 -8.68 3.43 10.68
N ALA A 56 -7.90 3.68 9.63
CA ALA A 56 -8.11 3.08 8.31
C ALA A 56 -7.49 1.68 8.17
N ARG A 57 -6.99 1.07 9.26
CA ARG A 57 -6.43 -0.27 9.18
C ARG A 57 -7.51 -1.29 8.79
N ILE A 58 -7.28 -2.00 7.69
CA ILE A 58 -8.26 -2.89 7.08
C ILE A 58 -7.97 -4.37 7.32
N SER A 59 -9.01 -5.19 7.24
CA SER A 59 -8.92 -6.65 7.11
C SER A 59 -8.68 -7.04 5.66
N VAL A 60 -7.69 -7.91 5.42
CA VAL A 60 -7.34 -8.43 4.09
C VAL A 60 -7.42 -9.95 4.11
N LEU A 61 -8.10 -10.53 3.13
CA LEU A 61 -8.12 -11.97 2.86
C LEU A 61 -7.35 -12.24 1.58
N ILE A 62 -6.42 -13.18 1.61
CA ILE A 62 -5.65 -13.61 0.45
C ILE A 62 -5.93 -15.08 0.24
N VAL A 63 -6.39 -15.42 -0.96
CA VAL A 63 -6.72 -16.78 -1.37
C VAL A 63 -5.62 -17.28 -2.30
N GLY A 64 -4.95 -18.36 -1.92
CA GLY A 64 -3.76 -18.90 -2.58
C GLY A 64 -2.46 -18.47 -1.89
N SER A 65 -1.66 -19.45 -1.48
CA SER A 65 -0.30 -19.30 -0.94
C SER A 65 0.77 -19.53 -2.02
N GLY A 66 0.42 -19.31 -3.29
CA GLY A 66 1.37 -19.22 -4.39
C GLY A 66 2.44 -18.14 -4.17
N PRO A 67 3.51 -18.10 -4.99
CA PRO A 67 4.49 -17.01 -4.97
C PRO A 67 3.84 -15.61 -5.01
N VAL A 68 2.81 -15.45 -5.85
CA VAL A 68 2.07 -14.19 -5.98
C VAL A 68 1.28 -13.86 -4.72
N GLY A 69 0.50 -14.82 -4.19
CA GLY A 69 -0.32 -14.60 -2.99
C GLY A 69 0.51 -14.32 -1.74
N LEU A 70 1.62 -15.03 -1.55
CA LEU A 70 2.54 -14.79 -0.43
C LEU A 70 3.26 -13.44 -0.56
N THR A 71 3.64 -13.05 -1.77
CA THR A 71 4.22 -11.72 -1.99
C THR A 71 3.19 -10.63 -1.71
N ALA A 72 1.94 -10.79 -2.18
CA ALA A 72 0.85 -9.88 -1.86
C ALA A 72 0.62 -9.77 -0.35
N ALA A 73 0.73 -10.88 0.38
CA ALA A 73 0.65 -10.88 1.84
C ALA A 73 1.78 -10.07 2.49
N LEU A 74 3.02 -10.21 2.01
CA LEU A 74 4.16 -9.44 2.52
C LEU A 74 4.01 -7.95 2.25
N VAL A 75 3.54 -7.57 1.07
CA VAL A 75 3.23 -6.19 0.72
C VAL A 75 2.13 -5.65 1.65
N ALA A 76 1.06 -6.41 1.83
CA ALA A 76 -0.05 -6.03 2.70
C ALA A 76 0.42 -5.78 4.15
N VAL A 77 1.24 -6.68 4.71
CA VAL A 77 1.82 -6.51 6.06
C VAL A 77 2.75 -5.30 6.11
N ARG A 78 3.57 -5.08 5.08
CA ARG A 78 4.55 -3.99 5.06
C ARG A 78 3.91 -2.60 4.83
N SER A 79 2.73 -2.54 4.23
CA SER A 79 2.00 -1.28 3.99
C SER A 79 1.67 -0.52 5.28
N GLY A 80 1.62 -1.19 6.43
CA GLY A 80 1.20 -0.61 7.72
C GLY A 80 -0.30 -0.28 7.79
N LYS A 81 -1.06 -0.53 6.72
CA LYS A 81 -2.50 -0.25 6.59
C LYS A 81 -3.37 -1.48 6.86
N VAL A 82 -2.77 -2.62 7.19
CA VAL A 82 -3.49 -3.87 7.44
C VAL A 82 -3.53 -4.16 8.93
N LEU A 83 -4.74 -4.27 9.48
CA LEU A 83 -4.96 -4.66 10.88
C LEU A 83 -4.87 -6.18 11.03
N LYS A 84 -5.51 -6.87 10.09
CA LYS A 84 -5.74 -8.31 10.11
C LYS A 84 -5.54 -8.86 8.71
N LEU A 85 -4.72 -9.89 8.60
CA LEU A 85 -4.46 -10.60 7.35
C LEU A 85 -4.81 -12.07 7.52
N THR A 86 -5.70 -12.57 6.67
CA THR A 86 -6.00 -13.99 6.57
C THR A 86 -5.43 -14.52 5.27
N LEU A 87 -4.53 -15.50 5.34
CA LEU A 87 -4.03 -16.22 4.18
C LEU A 87 -4.68 -17.61 4.14
N LEU A 88 -5.33 -17.94 3.04
CA LEU A 88 -6.08 -19.15 2.83
C LEU A 88 -5.49 -19.93 1.66
N ASP A 89 -5.26 -21.23 1.80
CA ASP A 89 -4.91 -22.10 0.68
C ASP A 89 -5.53 -23.49 0.87
N GLU A 90 -6.02 -24.08 -0.22
CA GLU A 90 -6.53 -25.45 -0.25
C GLU A 90 -5.44 -26.48 0.06
N ARG A 91 -4.17 -26.16 -0.23
CA ARG A 91 -3.04 -27.07 -0.02
C ARG A 91 -2.51 -27.00 1.40
N TYR A 92 -2.06 -28.14 1.92
CA TYR A 92 -1.32 -28.23 3.17
C TYR A 92 0.13 -27.76 3.01
N ARG A 93 0.77 -27.36 4.12
CA ARG A 93 2.17 -26.90 4.14
C ARG A 93 3.14 -27.89 3.50
N THR A 94 2.98 -29.18 3.79
CA THR A 94 3.80 -30.26 3.21
C THR A 94 3.64 -30.35 1.69
N ALA A 95 2.44 -30.13 1.17
CA ALA A 95 2.17 -30.14 -0.26
C ALA A 95 2.75 -28.92 -0.99
N LEU A 96 2.94 -27.79 -0.30
CA LEU A 96 3.64 -26.62 -0.85
C LEU A 96 5.14 -26.89 -1.00
N LEU A 97 5.75 -27.51 0.01
CA LEU A 97 7.18 -27.83 0.05
C LEU A 97 7.60 -28.88 -0.99
N CYS A 98 6.79 -29.92 -1.18
CA CYS A 98 7.11 -31.04 -2.06
C CYS A 98 6.98 -30.73 -3.57
N ARG A 99 6.91 -29.46 -3.95
CA ARG A 99 6.74 -29.06 -5.35
C ARG A 99 8.09 -29.10 -6.10
N PRO A 100 8.21 -29.89 -7.17
CA PRO A 100 9.47 -30.03 -7.90
C PRO A 100 9.77 -28.85 -8.82
N GLN A 101 8.81 -27.95 -9.07
CA GLN A 101 9.02 -26.80 -9.95
C GLN A 101 10.05 -25.84 -9.34
N GLN A 102 10.96 -25.32 -10.16
CA GLN A 102 11.78 -24.16 -9.77
C GLN A 102 11.20 -22.87 -10.34
N ILE A 103 11.56 -21.79 -9.67
CA ILE A 103 11.30 -20.42 -10.05
C ILE A 103 12.63 -19.72 -10.29
N ALA A 104 12.66 -18.89 -11.32
CA ALA A 104 13.74 -17.96 -11.59
C ALA A 104 13.20 -16.53 -11.38
N LEU A 105 13.82 -15.79 -10.47
CA LEU A 105 13.50 -14.41 -10.18
C LEU A 105 14.49 -13.53 -10.92
N ASP A 106 13.96 -12.66 -11.77
CA ASP A 106 14.73 -11.66 -12.48
C ASP A 106 15.19 -10.54 -11.54
N PRO A 107 16.21 -9.74 -11.91
CA PRO A 107 16.79 -8.72 -11.04
C PRO A 107 15.76 -7.73 -10.49
N ARG A 108 14.71 -7.42 -11.25
CA ARG A 108 13.63 -6.52 -10.82
C ARG A 108 12.77 -7.14 -9.72
N SER A 109 12.32 -8.39 -9.91
CA SER A 109 11.60 -9.14 -8.88
C SER A 109 12.44 -9.29 -7.61
N VAL A 110 13.75 -9.53 -7.76
CA VAL A 110 14.70 -9.59 -6.64
C VAL A 110 14.78 -8.26 -5.90
N GLU A 111 14.99 -7.14 -6.60
CA GLU A 111 15.06 -5.81 -6.00
C GLU A 111 13.75 -5.46 -5.25
N PHE A 112 12.61 -5.81 -5.84
CA PHE A 112 11.31 -5.64 -5.22
C PHE A 112 11.16 -6.46 -3.92
N LEU A 113 11.53 -7.74 -3.95
CA LEU A 113 11.43 -8.65 -2.80
C LEU A 113 12.42 -8.27 -1.69
N LEU A 114 13.62 -7.80 -2.03
CA LEU A 114 14.59 -7.22 -1.08
C LEU A 114 13.96 -6.04 -0.33
N LYS A 115 13.26 -5.14 -1.05
CA LYS A 115 12.52 -4.03 -0.43
C LYS A 115 11.39 -4.51 0.48
N LEU A 116 10.87 -5.73 0.31
CA LEU A 116 9.90 -6.33 1.22
C LEU A 116 10.53 -6.99 2.46
N GLY A 117 11.85 -7.18 2.46
CA GLY A 117 12.60 -7.82 3.53
C GLY A 117 12.82 -9.32 3.32
N VAL A 118 12.74 -9.79 2.07
CA VAL A 118 13.19 -11.13 1.68
C VAL A 118 14.71 -11.11 1.63
N ASP A 119 15.35 -12.01 2.37
CA ASP A 119 16.81 -12.17 2.37
C ASP A 119 17.18 -13.40 1.54
N PHE A 120 17.66 -13.14 0.33
CA PHE A 120 18.04 -14.15 -0.65
C PHE A 120 19.33 -14.90 -0.26
N ASP A 121 20.17 -14.33 0.61
CA ASP A 121 21.42 -14.97 1.04
C ASP A 121 21.15 -16.08 2.07
N ASN A 122 20.03 -15.97 2.79
CA ASN A 122 19.58 -16.97 3.76
C ASN A 122 18.55 -17.98 3.19
N MET A 123 18.30 -17.94 1.88
CA MET A 123 17.35 -18.83 1.21
C MET A 123 18.11 -19.85 0.35
N GLU A 124 17.68 -21.12 0.40
CA GLU A 124 18.25 -22.16 -0.49
C GLU A 124 17.96 -21.78 -1.96
N GLY A 125 19.02 -21.58 -2.73
CA GLY A 125 18.94 -21.24 -4.13
C GLY A 125 20.33 -20.99 -4.72
N CYS A 126 20.37 -20.58 -5.98
CA CYS A 126 21.60 -20.19 -6.65
C CYS A 126 21.44 -18.91 -7.45
N TRP A 127 22.53 -18.14 -7.50
CA TRP A 127 22.64 -16.94 -8.33
C TRP A 127 23.28 -17.30 -9.66
N HIS A 128 22.67 -16.88 -10.77
CA HIS A 128 23.26 -17.00 -12.10
C HIS A 128 22.76 -15.88 -13.00
N ASN A 129 23.68 -15.16 -13.66
CA ASN A 129 23.36 -14.01 -14.54
C ASN A 129 22.39 -13.00 -13.88
N GLU A 130 22.66 -12.60 -12.63
CA GLU A 130 21.83 -11.69 -11.83
C GLU A 130 20.40 -12.21 -11.51
N HIS A 131 20.06 -13.43 -11.93
CA HIS A 131 18.82 -14.09 -11.56
C HIS A 131 19.05 -14.98 -10.35
N PHE A 132 18.03 -15.07 -9.51
CA PHE A 132 18.00 -16.00 -8.38
C PHE A 132 17.10 -17.19 -8.72
N PHE A 133 17.64 -18.39 -8.62
CA PHE A 133 16.94 -19.63 -8.90
C PHE A 133 16.72 -20.41 -7.60
N THR A 134 15.50 -20.87 -7.38
CA THR A 134 15.17 -21.71 -6.22
C THR A 134 13.98 -22.63 -6.53
N LYS A 135 13.76 -23.64 -5.69
CA LYS A 135 12.54 -24.45 -5.76
C LYS A 135 11.36 -23.61 -5.30
N ILE A 136 10.22 -23.75 -5.96
CA ILE A 136 9.02 -22.99 -5.62
C ILE A 136 8.59 -23.26 -4.17
N GLY A 137 8.71 -24.51 -3.70
CA GLY A 137 8.35 -24.87 -2.33
C GLY A 137 9.24 -24.21 -1.28
N VAL A 138 10.55 -24.12 -1.56
CA VAL A 138 11.52 -23.40 -0.70
C VAL A 138 11.16 -21.92 -0.63
N PHE A 139 10.91 -21.29 -1.79
CA PHE A 139 10.51 -19.89 -1.85
C PHE A 139 9.21 -19.63 -1.06
N GLN A 140 8.18 -20.44 -1.29
CA GLN A 140 6.90 -20.30 -0.60
C GLN A 140 7.02 -20.48 0.92
N GLU A 141 7.75 -21.49 1.37
CA GLU A 141 7.99 -21.72 2.80
C GLU A 141 8.79 -20.57 3.42
N TYR A 142 9.79 -20.05 2.72
CA TYR A 142 10.57 -18.92 3.17
C TYR A 142 9.70 -17.67 3.37
N LEU A 143 8.85 -17.31 2.40
CA LEU A 143 7.92 -16.18 2.54
C LEU A 143 6.89 -16.41 3.65
N LEU A 144 6.38 -17.64 3.81
CA LEU A 144 5.49 -18.01 4.92
C LEU A 144 6.18 -17.78 6.27
N SER A 145 7.45 -18.16 6.40
CA SER A 145 8.22 -17.96 7.63
C SER A 145 8.37 -16.47 7.99
N ILE A 146 8.61 -15.61 6.99
CA ILE A 146 8.65 -14.15 7.20
C ILE A 146 7.29 -13.64 7.69
N LEU A 147 6.20 -14.07 7.07
CA LEU A 147 4.85 -13.68 7.49
C LEU A 147 4.56 -14.12 8.93
N GLU A 148 4.94 -15.34 9.30
CA GLU A 148 4.78 -15.86 10.66
C GLU A 148 5.58 -15.05 11.69
N GLN A 149 6.80 -14.62 11.36
CA GLN A 149 7.60 -13.73 12.21
C GLN A 149 6.96 -12.34 12.41
N LYS A 150 6.18 -11.85 11.43
CA LYS A 150 5.49 -10.54 11.52
C LYS A 150 4.20 -10.58 12.33
N ARG A 151 3.76 -11.75 12.82
CA ARG A 151 2.55 -11.92 13.67
C ARG A 151 2.51 -11.04 14.92
N GLN A 152 3.67 -10.61 15.42
CA GLN A 152 3.74 -9.73 16.59
C GLN A 152 3.22 -8.31 16.31
N LYS A 153 3.20 -7.87 15.04
CA LYS A 153 2.81 -6.50 14.64
C LYS A 153 1.43 -6.42 13.99
N VAL A 154 0.99 -7.50 13.34
CA VAL A 154 -0.27 -7.59 12.59
C VAL A 154 -0.93 -8.93 12.95
N GLU A 155 -2.25 -8.95 13.13
CA GLU A 155 -2.99 -10.20 13.33
C GLU A 155 -2.96 -11.02 12.02
N ILE A 156 -2.04 -11.99 11.92
CA ILE A 156 -1.90 -12.82 10.72
C ILE A 156 -2.41 -14.23 11.03
N LYS A 157 -3.46 -14.63 10.31
CA LYS A 157 -4.08 -15.96 10.38
C LYS A 157 -3.76 -16.73 9.10
N VAL A 158 -2.98 -17.81 9.22
CA VAL A 158 -2.64 -18.69 8.09
C VAL A 158 -3.48 -19.96 8.19
N GLN A 159 -4.30 -20.22 7.16
CA GLN A 159 -5.21 -21.36 7.06
C GLN A 159 -4.87 -22.18 5.80
N LEU A 160 -3.93 -23.10 5.96
CA LEU A 160 -3.57 -24.07 4.91
C LEU A 160 -4.49 -25.29 5.00
N GLY A 161 -4.74 -25.97 3.89
CA GLY A 161 -5.67 -27.09 3.83
C GLY A 161 -7.16 -26.69 3.85
N THR A 162 -7.47 -25.42 3.61
CA THR A 162 -8.83 -24.88 3.65
C THR A 162 -9.18 -24.26 2.31
N LYS A 163 -10.21 -24.81 1.66
CA LYS A 163 -10.69 -24.30 0.38
C LYS A 163 -11.53 -23.03 0.56
N PHE A 164 -11.39 -22.09 -0.37
CA PHE A 164 -12.27 -20.94 -0.44
C PHE A 164 -13.61 -21.34 -1.06
N THR A 165 -14.69 -21.28 -0.30
CA THR A 165 -16.05 -21.64 -0.74
C THR A 165 -17.07 -20.64 -0.22
N GLU A 166 -18.30 -20.68 -0.74
CA GLU A 166 -19.39 -19.85 -0.22
C GLU A 166 -19.66 -20.13 1.26
N GLU A 167 -19.57 -21.39 1.69
CA GLU A 167 -19.75 -21.76 3.09
C GLU A 167 -18.66 -21.17 3.98
N TYR A 168 -17.43 -21.05 3.47
CA TYR A 168 -16.37 -20.36 4.19
C TYR A 168 -16.74 -18.90 4.42
N LEU A 169 -17.19 -18.19 3.38
CA LEU A 169 -17.60 -16.80 3.47
C LEU A 169 -18.77 -16.60 4.45
N ARG A 170 -19.79 -17.45 4.39
CA ARG A 170 -20.96 -17.38 5.30
C ARG A 170 -20.58 -17.56 6.78
N LYS A 171 -19.45 -18.21 7.07
CA LYS A 171 -18.94 -18.40 8.44
C LYS A 171 -18.17 -17.20 8.97
N ILE A 172 -17.79 -16.24 8.13
CA ILE A 172 -17.07 -15.04 8.56
C ILE A 172 -18.08 -14.09 9.23
N PRO A 173 -17.90 -13.74 10.52
CA PRO A 173 -18.73 -12.75 11.17
C PRO A 173 -18.66 -11.40 10.44
N GLY A 174 -19.76 -10.64 10.39
CA GLY A 174 -19.77 -9.34 9.68
C GLY A 174 -18.71 -8.34 10.17
N SER A 175 -18.32 -8.40 11.44
CA SER A 175 -17.22 -7.58 12.00
C SER A 175 -15.83 -7.98 11.50
N ASP A 176 -15.67 -9.23 11.06
CA ASP A 176 -14.41 -9.81 10.55
C ASP A 176 -14.36 -9.86 9.02
N TRP A 177 -15.40 -9.35 8.34
CA TRP A 177 -15.46 -9.38 6.89
C TRP A 177 -14.25 -8.66 6.28
N PRO A 178 -13.53 -9.30 5.34
CA PRO A 178 -12.38 -8.67 4.70
C PRO A 178 -12.83 -7.46 3.89
N ARG A 179 -12.16 -6.33 4.08
CA ARG A 179 -12.36 -5.14 3.25
C ARG A 179 -11.70 -5.28 1.87
N VAL A 180 -10.68 -6.13 1.78
CA VAL A 180 -9.99 -6.45 0.53
C VAL A 180 -9.82 -7.97 0.45
N ILE A 181 -10.22 -8.55 -0.68
CA ILE A 181 -9.96 -9.95 -1.01
C ILE A 181 -9.01 -9.97 -2.20
N VAL A 182 -7.87 -10.65 -2.07
CA VAL A 182 -6.92 -10.89 -3.16
C VAL A 182 -7.02 -12.36 -3.53
N VAL A 183 -7.41 -12.64 -4.78
CA VAL A 183 -7.48 -14.00 -5.31
C VAL A 183 -6.22 -14.29 -6.12
N ALA A 184 -5.44 -15.25 -5.66
CA ALA A 184 -4.14 -15.65 -6.20
C ALA A 184 -3.96 -17.19 -6.13
N ASP A 185 -5.04 -17.94 -6.36
CA ASP A 185 -5.10 -19.41 -6.36
C ASP A 185 -4.64 -20.05 -7.69
N GLY A 186 -4.32 -19.22 -8.69
CA GLY A 186 -3.66 -19.61 -9.94
C GLY A 186 -4.64 -19.92 -11.07
N SER A 187 -4.11 -20.39 -12.20
CA SER A 187 -4.87 -20.59 -13.46
C SER A 187 -5.95 -21.68 -13.39
N CYS A 188 -5.85 -22.60 -12.43
CA CYS A 188 -6.87 -23.63 -12.18
C CYS A 188 -7.72 -23.28 -10.94
N GLY A 189 -7.60 -22.05 -10.45
CA GLY A 189 -8.38 -21.53 -9.34
C GLY A 189 -9.80 -21.23 -9.76
N ASP A 190 -10.74 -21.56 -8.88
CA ASP A 190 -12.18 -21.30 -9.08
C ASP A 190 -12.70 -20.31 -8.01
N SER A 191 -11.80 -19.67 -7.25
CA SER A 191 -12.20 -18.78 -6.15
C SER A 191 -12.90 -17.50 -6.64
N CYS A 192 -12.69 -17.10 -7.90
CA CYS A 192 -13.41 -15.99 -8.50
C CYS A 192 -14.91 -16.29 -8.69
N SER A 193 -15.27 -17.52 -9.05
CA SER A 193 -16.69 -17.89 -9.24
C SER A 193 -17.47 -17.87 -7.93
N VAL A 194 -16.82 -18.21 -6.81
CA VAL A 194 -17.36 -18.08 -5.45
C VAL A 194 -17.75 -16.63 -5.12
N LEU A 195 -17.08 -15.65 -5.72
CA LEU A 195 -17.39 -14.23 -5.58
C LEU A 195 -18.40 -13.74 -6.62
N GLY A 196 -18.95 -14.63 -7.46
CA GLY A 196 -19.81 -14.28 -8.59
C GLY A 196 -19.07 -13.55 -9.72
N ILE A 197 -17.74 -13.62 -9.74
CA ILE A 197 -16.90 -12.98 -10.76
C ILE A 197 -16.65 -14.01 -11.86
N SER A 198 -17.14 -13.72 -13.07
CA SER A 198 -16.85 -14.52 -14.26
C SER A 198 -15.39 -14.31 -14.71
N SER A 199 -14.73 -15.38 -15.15
CA SER A 199 -13.40 -15.34 -15.78
C SER A 199 -13.38 -14.53 -17.08
N ASP A 200 -14.53 -14.40 -17.73
CA ASP A 200 -14.62 -13.97 -19.13
C ASP A 200 -14.78 -12.45 -19.28
N TYR A 201 -14.89 -11.71 -18.17
CA TYR A 201 -15.21 -10.29 -18.19
C TYR A 201 -14.32 -9.46 -17.26
N THR A 202 -13.76 -8.38 -17.81
CA THR A 202 -13.36 -7.20 -17.03
C THR A 202 -14.62 -6.62 -16.39
N VAL A 203 -14.82 -6.87 -15.10
CA VAL A 203 -15.99 -6.39 -14.35
C VAL A 203 -15.85 -4.88 -14.13
N GLU A 204 -16.82 -4.11 -14.62
CA GLU A 204 -16.98 -2.71 -14.25
C GLU A 204 -17.69 -2.57 -12.89
N SER A 205 -17.28 -1.56 -12.13
CA SER A 205 -17.58 -1.37 -10.71
C SER A 205 -19.07 -1.13 -10.41
N CYS A 206 -19.82 -2.18 -10.07
CA CYS A 206 -21.19 -2.08 -9.55
C CYS A 206 -21.19 -1.77 -8.04
N HIS A 207 -20.84 -0.55 -7.64
CA HIS A 207 -20.87 -0.02 -6.25
C HIS A 207 -20.09 -0.80 -5.17
N ALA A 208 -19.43 -1.91 -5.50
CA ALA A 208 -18.31 -2.45 -4.76
C ALA A 208 -17.02 -1.94 -5.43
N TYR A 209 -16.12 -1.32 -4.66
CA TYR A 209 -14.80 -0.92 -5.16
C TYR A 209 -13.94 -2.17 -5.41
N GLY A 210 -14.24 -2.91 -6.48
CA GLY A 210 -13.47 -4.05 -6.96
C GLY A 210 -12.74 -3.67 -8.23
N ALA A 211 -11.42 -3.81 -8.24
CA ALA A 211 -10.66 -3.90 -9.48
C ALA A 211 -10.37 -5.38 -9.72
N ASN A 212 -10.88 -5.95 -10.81
CA ASN A 212 -10.48 -7.28 -11.25
C ASN A 212 -9.27 -7.13 -12.16
N ALA A 213 -8.12 -7.63 -11.73
CA ALA A 213 -6.91 -7.71 -12.51
C ALA A 213 -6.58 -9.19 -12.72
N THR A 214 -7.09 -9.76 -13.82
CA THR A 214 -6.71 -11.10 -14.26
C THR A 214 -5.52 -10.97 -15.21
N ILE A 215 -4.45 -11.70 -14.90
CA ILE A 215 -3.28 -11.82 -15.80
C ILE A 215 -3.30 -13.24 -16.35
N GLU A 216 -3.83 -13.38 -17.56
CA GLU A 216 -3.73 -14.60 -18.34
C GLU A 216 -2.50 -14.49 -19.25
N ARG A 217 -1.45 -15.27 -18.96
CA ARG A 217 -0.28 -15.39 -19.83
C ARG A 217 -0.48 -16.54 -20.81
N LEU A 218 -1.23 -16.29 -21.88
CA LEU A 218 -1.47 -17.27 -22.96
C LEU A 218 -0.18 -17.65 -23.72
N ASP A 219 0.88 -16.83 -23.60
CA ASP A 219 2.18 -16.99 -24.25
C ASP A 219 3.20 -17.78 -23.42
N GLN A 220 3.00 -17.92 -22.11
CA GLN A 220 3.85 -18.75 -21.24
C GLN A 220 3.30 -20.17 -21.17
N ARG A 221 3.72 -21.04 -22.11
CA ARG A 221 3.60 -22.49 -21.92
C ARG A 221 4.21 -22.85 -20.56
N GLN A 222 3.48 -23.64 -19.74
CA GLN A 222 4.06 -24.37 -18.61
C GLN A 222 5.06 -25.39 -19.17
N VAL A 223 6.27 -24.95 -19.48
CA VAL A 223 7.39 -25.80 -19.88
C VAL A 223 8.27 -25.99 -18.66
N VAL A 224 8.58 -27.25 -18.37
CA VAL A 224 9.66 -27.61 -17.45
C VAL A 224 10.96 -26.99 -17.99
N TYR A 225 11.37 -25.88 -17.38
CA TYR A 225 12.57 -25.03 -17.60
C TYR A 225 12.82 -24.42 -18.98
N HIS A 226 12.48 -23.13 -19.10
CA HIS A 226 13.37 -21.99 -19.40
C HIS A 226 12.47 -20.77 -19.62
N GLY A 227 12.19 -19.98 -18.58
CA GLY A 227 11.35 -18.78 -18.75
C GLY A 227 10.97 -18.10 -17.44
N SER A 228 11.37 -16.83 -17.35
CA SER A 228 11.16 -15.90 -16.23
C SER A 228 9.69 -15.79 -15.79
N GLN A 229 9.42 -15.96 -14.50
CA GLN A 229 8.15 -15.56 -13.89
C GLN A 229 8.33 -14.15 -13.32
N ARG A 230 7.87 -13.13 -14.04
CA ARG A 230 7.96 -11.73 -13.58
C ARG A 230 6.86 -11.44 -12.55
N VAL A 231 7.24 -11.09 -11.33
CA VAL A 231 6.31 -10.73 -10.22
C VAL A 231 5.90 -9.25 -10.31
N ASP A 232 6.67 -8.44 -11.03
CA ASP A 232 6.55 -6.97 -11.05
C ASP A 232 5.27 -6.43 -11.70
N ASP A 233 4.68 -7.14 -12.66
CA ASP A 233 3.50 -6.65 -13.40
C ASP A 233 2.25 -6.62 -12.50
N VAL A 234 2.11 -7.61 -11.60
CA VAL A 234 1.04 -7.68 -10.59
C VAL A 234 1.16 -6.52 -9.60
N MET A 235 2.39 -6.22 -9.19
CA MET A 235 2.68 -5.22 -8.17
C MET A 235 2.62 -3.80 -8.73
N SER A 236 2.92 -3.62 -10.02
CA SER A 236 2.77 -2.33 -10.70
C SER A 236 1.30 -1.88 -10.76
N GLN A 237 0.36 -2.81 -11.02
CA GLN A 237 -1.07 -2.49 -10.98
C GLN A 237 -1.59 -2.23 -9.55
N TRP A 238 -1.07 -2.96 -8.56
CA TRP A 238 -1.45 -2.75 -7.15
C TRP A 238 -0.88 -1.45 -6.58
N CYS A 239 0.39 -1.12 -6.86
CA CYS A 239 1.00 0.18 -6.55
C CYS A 239 0.28 1.32 -7.28
N TYR A 240 -0.11 1.15 -8.54
CA TYR A 240 -0.92 2.13 -9.28
C TYR A 240 -2.28 2.36 -8.60
N TRP A 241 -2.92 1.31 -8.10
CA TRP A 241 -4.18 1.41 -7.36
C TRP A 241 -4.00 2.12 -6.01
N GLU A 242 -2.91 1.83 -5.30
CA GLU A 242 -2.57 2.47 -4.02
C GLU A 242 -2.25 3.96 -4.20
N GLN A 243 -1.61 4.34 -5.31
CA GLN A 243 -1.31 5.72 -5.68
C GLN A 243 -2.56 6.51 -6.11
N ARG A 244 -3.50 5.86 -6.82
CA ARG A 244 -4.82 6.46 -7.16
C ARG A 244 -5.72 6.69 -5.94
N ARG A 245 -5.57 5.90 -4.87
CA ARG A 245 -6.33 6.10 -3.63
C ARG A 245 -5.83 7.30 -2.82
N GLY A 246 -4.54 7.64 -2.96
CA GLY A 246 -3.95 8.86 -2.39
C GLY A 246 -4.44 10.14 -3.10
N GLY A 247 -4.58 10.12 -4.43
CA GLY A 247 -5.00 11.30 -5.20
C GLY A 247 -6.50 11.61 -5.19
N ARG A 248 -7.37 10.60 -5.04
CA ARG A 248 -8.84 10.81 -5.17
C ARG A 248 -9.53 11.33 -3.90
N MET A 249 -8.82 11.46 -2.78
CA MET A 249 -9.37 12.14 -1.59
C MET A 249 -9.23 13.66 -1.66
N GLU A 250 -8.38 14.21 -2.54
CA GLU A 250 -8.29 15.66 -2.77
C GLU A 250 -9.36 16.16 -3.75
N GLU A 251 -9.76 15.38 -4.76
CA GLU A 251 -10.78 15.80 -5.74
C GLU A 251 -12.24 15.72 -5.25
N MET A 252 -12.51 15.09 -4.11
CA MET A 252 -13.88 14.87 -3.63
C MET A 252 -14.38 15.93 -2.65
N ASN A 253 -13.62 17.01 -2.44
CA ASN A 253 -14.04 18.17 -1.62
C ASN A 253 -14.31 19.45 -2.44
N ASP A 254 -14.04 19.46 -3.75
CA ASP A 254 -14.31 20.63 -4.62
C ASP A 254 -15.65 20.54 -5.37
N GLY A 255 -16.45 19.49 -5.12
CA GLY A 255 -17.69 19.20 -5.86
C GLY A 255 -19.00 19.45 -5.13
N ILE A 256 -19.00 20.02 -3.92
CA ILE A 256 -20.24 20.37 -3.19
C ILE A 256 -20.21 21.86 -2.87
N MET A 257 -20.40 22.69 -3.90
CA MET A 257 -20.90 24.07 -3.85
C MET A 257 -20.95 24.59 -5.29
N LYS A 258 -21.95 24.14 -6.06
CA LYS A 258 -22.55 24.89 -7.16
C LYS A 258 -23.83 24.19 -7.62
N GLU A 259 -24.91 24.99 -7.56
CA GLU A 259 -26.32 24.76 -7.90
C GLU A 259 -27.18 24.00 -6.88
#